data_AF-N8U2I1-F1
#
_entry.id   AF-N8U2I1-F1
#
_cell.length_a   1.000
_cell.length_b   1.000
_cell.length_c   1.000
_cell.angle_alpha   90.00
_cell.angle_beta   90.00
_cell.angle_gamma   90.00
#
_symmetry.space_group_name_H-M   'P 1'
#
loop_
_entity.id
_entity.type
_entity.pdbx_description
1 polymer ?
#
loop_
_entity_poly.entity_id
_entity_poly.type
_entity_poly.pdbx_seq_one_letter_code
_entity_poly.pdbx_strand_id
1 'polypeptide(L)'
;MLTKLQQDAVIYSVLDNLFKIVVMYSCEKVKIQEDYRFLYLWFNDTMDELIYPRVNEFLNQYIDQRSDSSISYQLVQTFWMYAQKKEFLYDETYLNIYGFDKNDLKLFFQELYAEFRSVARDHPDADDFWDLTDKFDLSSFLSKSRLNEAFFTYFYLYYILTKKISVIDDETFIKLFTELLDQIPYHSPFNGSTLINGSISLNTKSYWTTLKIPLNFEPFALLDNLFQFLFKFLQNSFVHAVNEEKFKDPHIYKQRLQECVIVMEALFKTITEPSSKSQLRDYRVIIKGKSLHKIVMSLMFKNFQQHYHLKHKNIDLDKKNAKKEAVEVYSAFIDFLVQGFEKYNIKVKCEKNNKHIDDWRIILKLDNIELDEITGNQLRVNLRNHSKLFKFPQSQNMSKNYVVPVIGDKGSAV
;
A
#
# COMPACT_ATOMS: atom_id res chain seq x y z
N MET A 1 0.43 13.79 31.35
CA MET A 1 -0.96 14.12 30.98
C MET A 1 -1.11 13.64 29.54
N LEU A 2 -1.62 12.42 29.33
CA LEU A 2 -1.94 11.92 27.99
C LEU A 2 -3.02 12.85 27.42
N THR A 3 -2.68 13.59 26.38
CA THR A 3 -3.55 14.56 25.74
C THR A 3 -4.75 13.83 25.12
N LYS A 4 -5.92 14.44 25.29
CA LYS A 4 -7.29 13.94 25.03
C LYS A 4 -7.51 13.31 23.64
N LEU A 5 -6.60 13.58 22.68
CA LEU A 5 -6.61 13.05 21.32
C LEU A 5 -6.19 11.56 21.25
N GLN A 6 -5.17 11.13 22.00
CA GLN A 6 -4.64 9.76 21.92
C GLN A 6 -5.55 8.69 22.58
N GLN A 7 -6.60 9.10 23.29
CA GLN A 7 -7.53 8.19 23.97
C GLN A 7 -8.92 8.13 23.32
N ASP A 8 -9.13 8.78 22.17
CA ASP A 8 -10.44 8.84 21.53
C ASP A 8 -10.72 7.58 20.69
N ALA A 9 -11.81 6.87 21.03
CA ALA A 9 -12.27 5.72 20.27
C ALA A 9 -12.51 6.03 18.79
N VAL A 10 -12.84 7.29 18.45
CA VAL A 10 -13.02 7.75 17.07
C VAL A 10 -11.73 7.68 16.27
N ILE A 11 -10.59 8.10 16.84
CA ILE A 11 -9.29 8.08 16.15
C ILE A 11 -8.85 6.64 15.90
N TYR A 12 -9.07 5.76 16.87
CA TYR A 12 -8.85 4.33 16.69
C TYR A 12 -9.71 3.77 15.54
N SER A 13 -11.00 4.12 15.48
CA SER A 13 -11.89 3.69 14.39
C SER A 13 -11.45 4.21 13.02
N VAL A 14 -10.99 5.46 12.93
CA VAL A 14 -10.41 5.99 11.68
C VAL A 14 -9.17 5.19 11.31
N LEU A 15 -8.22 4.99 12.23
CA LEU A 15 -7.00 4.21 11.99
C LEU A 15 -7.31 2.80 11.48
N ASP A 16 -8.21 2.08 12.15
CA ASP A 16 -8.60 0.72 11.78
C ASP A 16 -9.27 0.67 10.40
N ASN A 17 -10.15 1.63 10.10
CA ASN A 17 -10.81 1.74 8.80
C ASN A 17 -9.85 2.11 7.66
N LEU A 18 -8.91 3.03 7.90
CA LEU A 18 -7.84 3.35 6.95
C LEU A 18 -7.01 2.11 6.63
N PHE A 19 -6.60 1.38 7.68
CA PHE A 19 -5.72 0.24 7.51
C PHE A 19 -6.41 -0.96 6.85
N LYS A 20 -7.72 -1.17 7.06
CA LYS A 20 -8.51 -2.14 6.28
C LYS A 20 -8.39 -1.89 4.78
N ILE A 21 -8.42 -0.63 4.35
CA ILE A 21 -8.32 -0.29 2.92
C ILE A 21 -6.90 -0.52 2.41
N VAL A 22 -5.87 -0.12 3.18
CA VAL A 22 -4.47 -0.44 2.87
C VAL A 22 -4.31 -1.94 2.61
N VAL A 23 -4.91 -2.78 3.46
CA VAL A 23 -4.88 -4.25 3.32
C VAL A 23 -5.66 -4.70 2.09
N MET A 24 -6.86 -4.19 1.85
CA MET A 24 -7.65 -4.51 0.66
C MET A 24 -6.89 -4.22 -0.63
N TYR A 25 -6.38 -2.99 -0.77
CA TYR A 25 -5.61 -2.57 -1.94
C TYR A 25 -4.31 -3.34 -2.11
N SER A 26 -3.60 -3.61 -1.02
CA SER A 26 -2.36 -4.39 -1.09
C SER A 26 -2.61 -5.84 -1.49
N CYS A 27 -3.71 -6.44 -1.02
CA CYS A 27 -4.13 -7.77 -1.49
C CYS A 27 -4.40 -7.79 -3.00
N GLU A 28 -5.14 -6.80 -3.51
CA GLU A 28 -5.40 -6.70 -4.95
C GLU A 28 -4.14 -6.45 -5.76
N LYS A 29 -3.27 -5.56 -5.30
CA LYS A 29 -2.00 -5.29 -5.96
C LYS A 29 -1.17 -6.57 -6.09
N VAL A 30 -1.07 -7.36 -5.02
CA VAL A 30 -0.38 -8.66 -5.06
C VAL A 30 -1.04 -9.62 -6.06
N LYS A 31 -2.38 -9.69 -6.11
CA LYS A 31 -3.09 -10.52 -7.10
C LYS A 31 -2.76 -10.10 -8.53
N ILE A 32 -2.84 -8.80 -8.84
CA ILE A 32 -2.60 -8.26 -10.18
C ILE A 32 -1.15 -8.48 -10.58
N GLN A 33 -0.20 -8.28 -9.66
CA GLN A 33 1.22 -8.53 -9.92
C GLN A 33 1.55 -10.01 -10.16
N GLU A 34 0.82 -10.94 -9.54
CA GLU A 34 0.98 -12.37 -9.83
C GLU A 34 0.37 -12.76 -11.17
N ASP A 35 -0.80 -12.22 -11.51
CA ASP A 35 -1.49 -12.50 -12.78
C ASP A 35 -0.72 -11.91 -13.98
N TYR A 36 -0.20 -10.69 -13.85
CA TYR A 36 0.59 -10.01 -14.87
C TYR A 36 2.09 -10.04 -14.55
N ARG A 37 2.58 -11.14 -13.97
CA ARG A 37 3.96 -11.23 -13.46
C ARG A 37 5.02 -10.90 -14.50
N PHE A 38 4.87 -11.39 -15.74
CA PHE A 38 5.85 -11.11 -16.80
C PHE A 38 5.89 -9.62 -17.14
N LEU A 39 4.73 -8.99 -17.32
CA LEU A 39 4.65 -7.54 -17.51
C LEU A 39 5.21 -6.78 -16.32
N TYR A 40 4.89 -7.17 -15.08
CA TYR A 40 5.42 -6.51 -13.88
C TYR A 40 6.94 -6.53 -13.85
N LEU A 41 7.57 -7.67 -14.18
CA LEU A 41 9.03 -7.79 -14.26
C LEU A 41 9.58 -6.90 -15.37
N TRP A 42 8.98 -6.94 -16.57
CA TRP A 42 9.39 -6.11 -17.69
C TRP A 42 9.27 -4.61 -17.39
N PHE A 43 8.22 -4.19 -16.69
CA PHE A 43 8.08 -2.79 -16.24
C PHE A 43 9.14 -2.41 -15.21
N ASN A 44 9.52 -3.31 -14.31
CA ASN A 44 10.61 -3.04 -13.37
C ASN A 44 11.94 -2.82 -14.12
N ASP A 45 12.25 -3.70 -15.07
CA ASP A 45 13.45 -3.55 -15.90
C ASP A 45 13.38 -2.25 -16.71
N THR A 46 12.23 -1.92 -17.31
CA THR A 46 12.02 -0.67 -18.06
C THR A 46 12.12 0.57 -17.16
N MET A 47 11.65 0.49 -15.91
CA MET A 47 11.81 1.58 -14.94
C MET A 47 13.29 1.84 -14.65
N ASP A 48 14.06 0.79 -14.39
CA ASP A 48 15.47 0.89 -14.02
C ASP A 48 16.37 1.28 -15.21
N GLU A 49 16.07 0.79 -16.41
CA GLU A 49 16.90 0.99 -17.61
C GLU A 49 16.56 2.24 -18.41
N LEU A 50 15.29 2.70 -18.37
CA LEU A 50 14.82 3.83 -19.19
C LEU A 50 14.24 4.97 -18.33
N ILE A 51 13.20 4.69 -17.54
CA ILE A 51 12.40 5.75 -16.94
C ILE A 51 13.18 6.52 -15.86
N TYR A 52 13.77 5.82 -14.87
CA TYR A 52 14.54 6.47 -13.81
C TYR A 52 15.75 7.24 -14.33
N PRO A 53 16.58 6.68 -15.24
CA PRO A 53 17.68 7.43 -15.85
C PRO A 53 17.21 8.75 -16.49
N ARG A 54 16.17 8.72 -17.31
CA ARG A 54 15.63 9.91 -17.99
C ARG A 54 15.07 10.96 -17.03
N VAL A 55 14.34 10.51 -16.00
CA VAL A 55 13.83 11.41 -14.95
C VAL A 55 14.98 12.06 -14.19
N ASN A 56 16.03 11.31 -13.85
CA ASN A 56 17.19 11.86 -13.14
C ASN A 56 18.01 12.81 -14.03
N GLU A 57 18.17 12.50 -15.31
CA GLU A 57 18.77 13.40 -16.31
C GLU A 57 18.01 14.73 -16.39
N PHE A 58 16.68 14.68 -16.46
CA PHE A 58 15.83 15.87 -16.45
C PHE A 58 16.00 16.67 -15.14
N LEU A 59 15.94 16.02 -13.98
CA LEU A 59 16.08 16.68 -12.69
C LEU A 59 17.42 17.39 -12.50
N ASN A 60 18.51 16.81 -13.01
CA ASN A 60 19.84 17.41 -12.93
C ASN A 60 19.96 18.74 -13.70
N GLN A 61 19.01 19.06 -14.58
CA GLN A 61 18.96 20.35 -15.29
C GLN A 61 18.40 21.47 -14.40
N TYR A 62 17.66 21.13 -13.34
CA TYR A 62 16.92 22.08 -12.50
C TYR A 62 17.42 22.11 -11.05
N ILE A 63 17.95 20.99 -10.54
CA ILE A 63 18.34 20.84 -9.13
C ILE A 63 19.83 20.50 -9.07
N ASP A 64 20.65 21.47 -8.64
CA ASP A 64 22.11 21.39 -8.76
C ASP A 64 22.80 20.46 -7.75
N GLN A 65 22.07 19.81 -6.82
CA GLN A 65 22.68 18.85 -5.88
C GLN A 65 21.71 17.73 -5.49
N ARG A 66 22.13 16.49 -5.76
CA ARG A 66 21.59 15.19 -5.30
C ARG A 66 20.08 15.01 -5.50
N SER A 67 19.73 14.24 -6.52
CA SER A 67 18.40 13.68 -6.78
C SER A 67 17.60 13.42 -5.50
N ASP A 68 16.67 14.31 -5.19
CA ASP A 68 15.71 14.05 -4.14
C ASP A 68 14.87 12.84 -4.59
N SER A 69 15.05 11.72 -3.90
CA SER A 69 14.38 10.47 -4.25
C SER A 69 12.84 10.61 -4.22
N SER A 70 12.32 11.62 -3.51
CA SER A 70 10.90 11.93 -3.47
C SER A 70 10.41 12.57 -4.78
N ILE A 71 11.12 13.57 -5.32
CA ILE A 71 10.71 14.23 -6.58
C ILE A 71 10.89 13.30 -7.78
N SER A 72 11.99 12.53 -7.82
CA SER A 72 12.18 11.50 -8.85
C SER A 72 11.04 10.49 -8.86
N TYR A 73 10.66 9.99 -7.68
CA TYR A 73 9.52 9.09 -7.55
C TYR A 73 8.20 9.73 -8.03
N GLN A 74 7.92 10.98 -7.65
CA GLN A 74 6.70 11.68 -8.08
C GLN A 74 6.64 11.89 -9.60
N LEU A 75 7.76 12.25 -10.23
CA LEU A 75 7.84 12.38 -11.69
C LEU A 75 7.60 11.05 -12.39
N VAL A 76 8.12 9.94 -11.85
CA VAL A 76 7.84 8.59 -12.38
C VAL A 76 6.35 8.23 -12.24
N GLN A 77 5.72 8.52 -11.10
CA GLN A 77 4.27 8.28 -10.95
C GLN A 77 3.45 9.11 -11.94
N THR A 78 3.82 10.39 -12.10
CA THR A 78 3.18 11.31 -13.05
C THR A 78 3.35 10.83 -14.49
N PHE A 79 4.54 10.33 -14.85
CA PHE A 79 4.79 9.73 -16.15
C PHE A 79 3.86 8.55 -16.42
N TRP A 80 3.66 7.64 -15.47
CA TRP A 80 2.78 6.48 -15.69
C TRP A 80 1.31 6.89 -15.85
N MET A 81 0.86 7.90 -15.10
CA MET A 81 -0.47 8.49 -15.30
C MET A 81 -0.60 9.09 -16.71
N TYR A 82 0.42 9.81 -17.19
CA TYR A 82 0.45 10.35 -18.55
C TYR A 82 0.51 9.25 -19.62
N ALA A 83 1.31 8.21 -19.40
CA ALA A 83 1.44 7.08 -20.32
C ALA A 83 0.10 6.37 -20.50
N GLN A 84 -0.69 6.24 -19.44
CA GLN A 84 -2.01 5.62 -19.47
C GLN A 84 -3.11 6.55 -20.00
N LYS A 85 -3.23 7.76 -19.47
CA LYS A 85 -4.40 8.64 -19.70
C LYS A 85 -4.17 9.74 -20.74
N LYS A 86 -2.92 9.99 -21.12
CA LYS A 86 -2.51 11.15 -21.95
C LYS A 86 -2.88 12.51 -21.35
N GLU A 87 -3.20 12.53 -20.06
CA GLU A 87 -3.50 13.74 -19.31
C GLU A 87 -2.30 14.13 -18.44
N PHE A 88 -1.98 15.42 -18.45
CA PHE A 88 -0.94 15.98 -17.59
C PHE A 88 -1.57 16.38 -16.26
N LEU A 89 -1.45 15.48 -15.28
CA LEU A 89 -1.92 15.69 -13.92
C LEU A 89 -0.69 15.86 -13.03
N TYR A 90 -0.22 17.09 -12.91
CA TYR A 90 0.83 17.46 -11.97
C TYR A 90 0.23 18.39 -10.91
N ASP A 91 0.74 18.31 -9.68
CA ASP A 91 0.36 19.25 -8.63
C ASP A 91 1.20 20.54 -8.81
N GLU A 92 0.50 21.65 -9.07
CA GLU A 92 1.09 22.97 -9.36
C GLU A 92 2.00 23.46 -8.23
N THR A 93 1.77 22.98 -7.01
CA THR A 93 2.63 23.26 -5.85
C THR A 93 4.04 22.73 -6.10
N TYR A 94 4.19 21.53 -6.68
CA TYR A 94 5.51 20.96 -6.98
C TYR A 94 6.23 21.68 -8.11
N LEU A 95 5.51 22.07 -9.16
CA LEU A 95 6.11 22.87 -10.24
C LEU A 95 6.71 24.17 -9.69
N ASN A 96 5.98 24.82 -8.78
CA ASN A 96 6.42 26.08 -8.16
C ASN A 96 7.59 25.89 -7.20
N ILE A 97 7.62 24.80 -6.40
CA ILE A 97 8.71 24.52 -5.44
C ILE A 97 10.04 24.27 -6.15
N TYR A 98 10.02 23.50 -7.24
CA TYR A 98 11.23 23.08 -7.94
C TYR A 98 11.54 23.93 -9.20
N GLY A 99 10.72 24.95 -9.48
CA GLY A 99 10.94 25.88 -10.58
C GLY A 99 10.77 25.27 -11.97
N PHE A 100 9.97 24.21 -12.10
CA PHE A 100 9.73 23.57 -13.39
C PHE A 100 8.81 24.42 -14.27
N ASP A 101 9.21 24.66 -15.52
CA ASP A 101 8.29 25.17 -16.52
C ASP A 101 7.31 24.07 -16.95
N LYS A 102 6.04 24.45 -17.06
CA LYS A 102 4.96 23.54 -17.43
C LYS A 102 5.16 22.94 -18.82
N ASN A 103 5.63 23.73 -19.78
CA ASN A 103 5.83 23.26 -21.15
C ASN A 103 7.06 22.35 -21.23
N ASP A 104 8.12 22.66 -20.50
CA ASP A 104 9.31 21.81 -20.44
C ASP A 104 8.99 20.43 -19.87
N LEU A 105 8.24 20.37 -18.76
CA LEU A 105 7.80 19.09 -18.19
C LEU A 105 6.88 18.33 -19.16
N LYS A 106 6.02 19.06 -19.88
CA LYS A 106 5.12 18.48 -20.89
C LYS A 106 5.90 17.85 -22.04
N LEU A 107 6.88 18.56 -22.58
CA LEU A 107 7.76 18.09 -23.66
C LEU A 107 8.56 16.88 -23.21
N PHE A 108 9.16 16.94 -22.01
CA PHE A 108 9.90 15.83 -21.42
C PHE A 108 9.08 14.54 -21.36
N PHE A 109 7.85 14.59 -20.83
CA PHE A 109 7.00 13.40 -20.78
C PHE A 109 6.53 12.93 -22.16
N GLN A 110 6.36 13.82 -23.14
CA GLN A 110 6.04 13.44 -24.52
C GLN A 110 7.18 12.65 -25.16
N GLU A 111 8.42 13.12 -25.00
CA GLU A 111 9.63 12.46 -25.48
C GLU A 111 9.84 11.11 -24.79
N LEU A 112 9.78 11.09 -23.45
CA LEU A 112 9.91 9.87 -22.66
C LEU A 112 8.83 8.84 -23.02
N TYR A 113 7.59 9.29 -23.27
CA TYR A 113 6.53 8.38 -23.71
C TYR A 113 6.78 7.82 -25.12
N ALA A 114 7.36 8.61 -26.04
CA ALA A 114 7.72 8.13 -27.37
C ALA A 114 8.82 7.07 -27.29
N GLU A 115 9.85 7.29 -26.46
CA GLU A 115 10.89 6.30 -26.17
C GLU A 115 10.28 5.03 -25.56
N PHE A 116 9.51 5.15 -24.48
CA PHE A 116 8.83 4.02 -23.85
C PHE A 116 7.95 3.24 -24.84
N ARG A 117 7.17 3.93 -25.68
CA ARG A 117 6.27 3.30 -26.64
C ARG A 117 7.04 2.50 -27.71
N SER A 118 8.23 2.95 -28.10
CA SER A 118 9.07 2.20 -29.04
C SER A 118 9.51 0.85 -28.45
N VAL A 119 9.90 0.84 -27.17
CA VAL A 119 10.26 -0.38 -26.43
C VAL A 119 9.04 -1.28 -26.18
N ALA A 120 7.89 -0.69 -25.82
CA ALA A 120 6.66 -1.43 -25.52
C ALA A 120 6.04 -2.09 -26.76
N ARG A 121 6.17 -1.47 -27.94
CA ARG A 121 5.55 -1.96 -29.19
C ARG A 121 6.07 -3.34 -29.60
N ASP A 122 7.34 -3.62 -29.31
CA ASP A 122 8.00 -4.86 -29.71
C ASP A 122 7.92 -5.93 -28.60
N HIS A 123 7.18 -5.68 -27.51
CA HIS A 123 7.04 -6.64 -26.42
C HIS A 123 6.09 -7.79 -26.80
N PRO A 124 6.47 -9.07 -26.54
CA PRO A 124 5.65 -10.24 -26.88
C PRO A 124 4.23 -10.23 -26.29
N ASP A 125 4.05 -9.59 -25.13
CA ASP A 125 2.79 -9.55 -24.38
C ASP A 125 2.04 -8.20 -24.53
N ALA A 126 2.13 -7.57 -25.70
CA ALA A 126 1.50 -6.26 -25.96
C ALA A 126 -0.03 -6.27 -25.74
N ASP A 127 -0.72 -7.38 -25.98
CA ASP A 127 -2.16 -7.51 -25.75
C ASP A 127 -2.50 -7.50 -24.25
N ASP A 128 -1.72 -8.22 -23.43
CA ASP A 128 -1.87 -8.23 -21.96
C ASP A 128 -1.57 -6.85 -21.37
N PHE A 129 -0.66 -6.08 -22.00
CA PHE A 129 -0.37 -4.70 -21.61
C PHE A 129 -1.63 -3.82 -21.74
N TRP A 130 -2.33 -3.88 -22.87
CA TRP A 130 -3.53 -3.05 -23.07
C TRP A 130 -4.65 -3.46 -22.11
N ASP A 131 -4.86 -4.76 -21.92
CA ASP A 131 -5.84 -5.28 -20.96
C ASP A 131 -5.54 -4.82 -19.52
N LEU A 132 -4.26 -4.82 -19.11
CA LEU A 132 -3.81 -4.27 -17.83
C LEU A 132 -4.13 -2.78 -17.74
N THR A 133 -3.79 -1.99 -18.75
CA THR A 133 -4.01 -0.52 -18.75
C THR A 133 -5.47 -0.12 -18.78
N ASP A 134 -6.36 -0.94 -19.34
CA ASP A 134 -7.79 -0.66 -19.35
C ASP A 134 -8.40 -0.88 -17.96
N LYS A 135 -7.96 -1.94 -17.26
CA LYS A 135 -8.55 -2.38 -15.98
C LYS A 135 -7.91 -1.74 -14.75
N PHE A 136 -6.61 -1.47 -14.79
CA PHE A 136 -5.81 -1.13 -13.61
C PHE A 136 -5.00 0.15 -13.80
N ASP A 137 -4.76 0.88 -12.72
CA ASP A 137 -3.94 2.10 -12.73
C ASP A 137 -2.44 1.73 -12.76
N LEU A 138 -1.73 2.15 -13.81
CA LEU A 138 -0.31 1.83 -13.99
C LEU A 138 0.57 2.46 -12.90
N SER A 139 0.24 3.68 -12.45
CA SER A 139 1.03 4.34 -11.41
C SER A 139 0.99 3.53 -10.12
N SER A 140 -0.20 3.09 -9.72
CA SER A 140 -0.39 2.24 -8.54
C SER A 140 0.19 0.83 -8.72
N PHE A 141 0.06 0.23 -9.90
CA PHE A 141 0.65 -1.08 -10.20
C PHE A 141 2.18 -1.09 -10.03
N LEU A 142 2.83 -0.01 -10.49
CA LEU A 142 4.29 0.15 -10.50
C LEU A 142 4.85 0.93 -9.30
N SER A 143 3.97 1.45 -8.44
CA SER A 143 4.41 2.16 -7.24
C SER A 143 5.20 1.23 -6.31
N LYS A 144 6.23 1.76 -5.64
CA LYS A 144 6.92 1.02 -4.58
C LYS A 144 5.89 0.64 -3.49
N SER A 145 5.90 -0.63 -3.08
CA SER A 145 5.03 -1.09 -2.00
C SER A 145 5.40 -0.38 -0.69
N ARG A 146 4.52 0.50 -0.20
CA ARG A 146 4.65 1.16 1.11
C ARG A 146 3.99 0.35 2.23
N LEU A 147 3.46 -0.84 1.91
CA LEU A 147 2.79 -1.73 2.86
C LEU A 147 3.62 -1.98 4.12
N ASN A 148 4.92 -2.20 3.99
CA ASN A 148 5.78 -2.51 5.13
C ASN A 148 5.86 -1.31 6.10
N GLU A 149 6.02 -0.10 5.59
CA GLU A 149 6.07 1.10 6.41
C GLU A 149 4.71 1.41 7.03
N ALA A 150 3.64 1.31 6.23
CA ALA A 150 2.27 1.47 6.70
C ALA A 150 1.94 0.47 7.81
N PHE A 151 2.42 -0.77 7.68
CA PHE A 151 2.28 -1.80 8.70
C PHE A 151 2.92 -1.41 10.01
N PHE A 152 4.23 -1.12 10.01
CA PHE A 152 4.93 -0.85 11.27
C PHE A 152 4.37 0.42 11.93
N THR A 153 4.03 1.44 11.14
CA THR A 153 3.36 2.66 11.62
C THR A 153 2.00 2.35 12.24
N TYR A 154 1.16 1.59 11.53
CA TYR A 154 -0.16 1.19 12.05
C TYR A 154 -0.05 0.41 13.35
N PHE A 155 0.83 -0.60 13.44
CA PHE A 155 0.98 -1.39 14.66
C PHE A 155 1.48 -0.56 15.84
N TYR A 156 2.43 0.34 15.59
CA TYR A 156 2.90 1.27 16.61
C TYR A 156 1.77 2.16 17.14
N LEU A 157 1.04 2.84 16.25
CA LEU A 157 -0.11 3.67 16.61
C LEU A 157 -1.22 2.86 17.30
N TYR A 158 -1.54 1.68 16.79
CA TYR A 158 -2.49 0.74 17.37
C TYR A 158 -2.13 0.40 18.82
N TYR A 159 -0.88 0.05 19.09
CA TYR A 159 -0.45 -0.31 20.45
C TYR A 159 -0.50 0.89 21.40
N ILE A 160 -0.08 2.07 20.94
CA ILE A 160 -0.17 3.30 21.73
C ILE A 160 -1.61 3.60 22.13
N LEU A 161 -2.53 3.58 21.16
CA LEU A 161 -3.95 3.86 21.37
C LEU A 161 -4.63 2.80 22.26
N THR A 162 -4.38 1.51 22.01
CA THR A 162 -5.10 0.41 22.70
C THR A 162 -4.52 0.06 24.07
N LYS A 163 -3.20 0.18 24.25
CA LYS A 163 -2.52 -0.11 25.52
C LYS A 163 -2.34 1.13 26.39
N LYS A 164 -2.81 2.30 25.93
CA LYS A 164 -2.72 3.60 26.63
C LYS A 164 -1.28 3.95 27.03
N ILE A 165 -0.35 3.67 26.13
CA ILE A 165 1.09 3.84 26.37
C ILE A 165 1.46 5.29 26.04
N SER A 166 1.85 6.07 27.05
CA SER A 166 2.10 7.52 26.94
C SER A 166 3.53 7.86 26.52
N VAL A 167 3.99 7.31 25.40
CA VAL A 167 5.40 7.39 25.00
C VAL A 167 5.66 8.39 23.90
N ILE A 168 4.62 8.84 23.20
CA ILE A 168 4.74 9.87 22.17
C ILE A 168 3.90 11.09 22.50
N ASP A 169 4.45 12.26 22.19
CA ASP A 169 3.72 13.52 22.22
C ASP A 169 2.71 13.61 21.05
N ASP A 170 1.80 14.59 21.12
CA ASP A 170 0.77 14.79 20.10
C ASP A 170 1.35 15.12 18.72
N GLU A 171 2.44 15.88 18.66
CA GLU A 171 3.07 16.28 17.41
C GLU A 171 3.64 15.06 16.68
N THR A 172 4.35 14.19 17.39
CA THR A 172 4.85 12.90 16.89
C THR A 172 3.70 11.98 16.46
N PHE A 173 2.61 11.91 17.23
CA PHE A 173 1.42 11.12 16.84
C PHE A 173 0.82 11.63 15.53
N ILE A 174 0.58 12.95 15.42
CA ILE A 174 -0.04 13.54 14.24
C ILE A 174 0.87 13.37 13.03
N LYS A 175 2.18 13.53 13.20
CA LYS A 175 3.17 13.28 12.15
C LYS A 175 3.07 11.84 11.64
N LEU A 176 3.15 10.84 12.50
CA LEU A 176 3.05 9.43 12.12
C LEU A 176 1.70 9.08 11.48
N PHE A 177 0.61 9.65 12.00
CA PHE A 177 -0.72 9.45 11.43
C PHE A 177 -0.86 10.07 10.03
N THR A 178 -0.29 11.25 9.84
CA THR A 178 -0.24 11.93 8.53
C THR A 178 0.66 11.17 7.55
N GLU A 179 1.82 10.71 8.00
CA GLU A 179 2.70 9.84 7.20
C GLU A 179 1.97 8.56 6.78
N LEU A 180 1.19 7.94 7.66
CA LEU A 180 0.35 6.79 7.30
C LEU A 180 -0.69 7.18 6.26
N LEU A 181 -1.41 8.30 6.44
CA LEU A 181 -2.40 8.81 5.48
C LEU A 181 -1.78 9.08 4.10
N ASP A 182 -0.58 9.64 4.03
CA ASP A 182 0.12 9.96 2.79
C ASP A 182 0.59 8.73 2.01
N GLN A 183 0.60 7.56 2.64
CA GLN A 183 0.92 6.30 1.98
C GLN A 183 -0.30 5.71 1.25
N ILE A 184 -1.53 6.01 1.68
CA ILE A 184 -2.74 5.28 1.25
C ILE A 184 -3.24 5.63 -0.17
N PRO A 185 -3.29 6.90 -0.61
CA PRO A 185 -3.87 7.26 -1.91
C PRO A 185 -3.20 6.57 -3.11
N TYR A 186 -1.89 6.30 -3.03
CA TYR A 186 -1.08 5.69 -4.09
C TYR A 186 -1.25 4.17 -4.24
N HIS A 187 -2.27 3.59 -3.60
CA HIS A 187 -2.46 2.15 -3.54
C HIS A 187 -3.71 1.62 -4.26
N SER A 188 -4.65 2.45 -4.72
CA SER A 188 -5.77 1.88 -5.48
C SER A 188 -5.25 1.29 -6.79
N PRO A 189 -5.37 -0.01 -7.02
CA PRO A 189 -4.90 -0.60 -8.27
C PRO A 189 -5.90 -0.39 -9.41
N PHE A 190 -7.09 0.15 -9.14
CA PHE A 190 -8.15 0.25 -10.13
C PHE A 190 -7.97 1.52 -10.95
N ASN A 191 -8.23 1.43 -12.26
CA ASN A 191 -8.17 2.58 -13.14
C ASN A 191 -9.27 3.59 -12.77
N GLY A 192 -8.94 4.51 -11.86
CA GLY A 192 -9.76 5.66 -11.54
C GLY A 192 -9.60 6.67 -12.66
N SER A 193 -10.57 6.77 -13.57
CA SER A 193 -10.74 7.90 -14.50
C SER A 193 -11.18 9.19 -13.78
N THR A 194 -10.82 9.29 -12.50
CA THR A 194 -11.43 10.15 -11.50
C THR A 194 -10.39 11.17 -11.08
N LEU A 195 -10.67 12.43 -11.38
CA LEU A 195 -9.83 13.53 -10.96
C LEU A 195 -10.29 13.98 -9.58
N ILE A 196 -9.41 13.81 -8.59
CA ILE A 196 -9.56 14.41 -7.27
C ILE A 196 -8.69 15.66 -7.24
N ASN A 197 -9.31 16.80 -7.58
CA ASN A 197 -8.63 18.08 -7.47
C ASN A 197 -9.02 18.73 -6.14
N GLY A 198 -8.00 19.02 -5.33
CA GLY A 198 -8.10 19.98 -4.25
C GLY A 198 -7.80 21.37 -4.79
N SER A 199 -8.68 22.34 -4.53
CA SER A 199 -8.40 23.73 -4.87
C SER A 199 -8.43 24.58 -3.61
N ILE A 200 -7.36 25.34 -3.39
CA ILE A 200 -7.32 26.41 -2.41
C ILE A 200 -7.83 27.65 -3.13
N SER A 201 -9.05 28.08 -2.83
CA SER A 201 -9.48 29.41 -3.24
C SER A 201 -8.77 30.43 -2.35
N LEU A 202 -7.73 31.07 -2.91
CA LEU A 202 -6.96 32.16 -2.27
C LEU A 202 -7.86 33.26 -1.70
N ASN A 203 -9.04 33.47 -2.29
CA ASN A 203 -9.99 34.51 -1.88
C ASN A 203 -10.90 34.12 -0.71
N THR A 204 -11.02 32.84 -0.33
CA THR A 204 -12.03 32.42 0.67
C THR A 204 -11.48 31.67 1.88
N LYS A 205 -10.18 31.33 1.94
CA LYS A 205 -9.62 30.44 3.00
C LYS A 205 -10.54 29.23 3.25
N SER A 206 -11.13 28.70 2.18
CA SER A 206 -12.03 27.55 2.21
C SER A 206 -11.52 26.52 1.21
N TYR A 207 -11.36 25.29 1.68
CA TYR A 207 -10.84 24.18 0.91
C TYR A 207 -11.99 23.29 0.48
N TRP A 208 -12.03 22.94 -0.80
CA TRP A 208 -13.02 21.99 -1.32
C TRP A 208 -12.30 20.91 -2.13
N THR A 209 -12.48 19.65 -1.73
CA THR A 209 -12.12 18.50 -2.56
C THR A 209 -13.26 18.26 -3.54
N THR A 210 -12.96 18.14 -4.82
CA THR A 210 -13.95 17.77 -5.83
C THR A 210 -13.70 16.36 -6.33
N LEU A 211 -14.77 15.60 -6.59
CA LEU A 211 -14.72 14.25 -7.12
C LEU A 211 -15.44 14.22 -8.48
N LYS A 212 -14.70 13.96 -9.56
CA LYS A 212 -15.29 13.79 -10.90
C LYS A 212 -15.39 12.32 -11.23
N ILE A 213 -16.61 11.77 -11.33
CA ILE A 213 -16.85 10.36 -11.65
C ILE A 213 -17.46 10.26 -13.05
N PRO A 214 -16.90 9.44 -13.96
CA PRO A 214 -17.50 9.22 -15.26
C PRO A 214 -18.84 8.49 -15.11
N LEU A 215 -19.87 8.82 -15.89
CA LEU A 215 -21.22 8.22 -15.72
C LEU A 215 -21.27 6.70 -16.00
N ASN A 216 -20.28 6.17 -16.71
CA ASN A 216 -20.13 4.76 -17.08
C ASN A 216 -19.14 4.01 -16.17
N PHE A 217 -19.27 4.17 -14.85
CA PHE A 217 -18.39 3.51 -13.88
C PHE A 217 -18.84 2.07 -13.58
N GLU A 218 -17.88 1.17 -13.38
CA GLU A 218 -18.15 -0.09 -12.68
C GLU A 218 -18.42 0.21 -11.19
N PRO A 219 -19.36 -0.49 -10.52
CA PRO A 219 -19.67 -0.23 -9.10
C PRO A 219 -18.45 -0.23 -8.16
N PHE A 220 -17.42 -1.01 -8.49
CA PHE A 220 -16.15 -1.03 -7.76
C PHE A 220 -15.34 0.25 -7.92
N ALA A 221 -15.27 0.79 -9.14
CA ALA A 221 -14.60 2.05 -9.40
C ALA A 221 -15.27 3.18 -8.60
N LEU A 222 -16.60 3.15 -8.45
CA LEU A 222 -17.30 4.12 -7.58
C LEU A 222 -16.90 3.97 -6.10
N LEU A 223 -16.92 2.75 -5.55
CA LEU A 223 -16.51 2.53 -4.16
C LEU A 223 -15.07 2.98 -3.93
N ASP A 224 -14.17 2.63 -4.85
CA ASP A 224 -12.78 3.03 -4.84
C ASP A 224 -12.60 4.56 -4.85
N ASN A 225 -13.30 5.23 -5.76
CA ASN A 225 -13.33 6.69 -5.86
C ASN A 225 -13.82 7.37 -4.57
N LEU A 226 -14.83 6.79 -3.92
CA LEU A 226 -15.35 7.30 -2.65
C LEU A 226 -14.35 7.13 -1.51
N PHE A 227 -13.63 6.00 -1.45
CA PHE A 227 -12.54 5.84 -0.49
C PHE A 227 -11.39 6.81 -0.74
N GLN A 228 -10.98 6.99 -2.00
CA GLN A 228 -9.95 7.95 -2.40
C GLN A 228 -10.35 9.40 -2.03
N PHE A 229 -11.62 9.75 -2.24
CA PHE A 229 -12.16 11.03 -1.79
C PHE A 229 -12.07 11.22 -0.27
N LEU A 230 -12.45 10.20 0.49
CA LEU A 230 -12.37 10.23 1.96
C LEU A 230 -10.92 10.33 2.45
N PHE A 231 -9.96 9.67 1.80
CA PHE A 231 -8.55 9.84 2.14
C PHE A 231 -8.09 11.25 1.91
N LYS A 232 -8.39 11.83 0.75
CA LYS A 232 -8.02 13.22 0.48
C LYS A 232 -8.67 14.17 1.49
N PHE A 233 -9.94 13.95 1.82
CA PHE A 233 -10.63 14.70 2.86
C PHE A 233 -9.96 14.57 4.24
N LEU A 234 -9.56 13.36 4.65
CA LEU A 234 -8.85 13.12 5.90
C LEU A 234 -7.46 13.76 5.89
N GLN A 235 -6.67 13.57 4.83
CA GLN A 235 -5.37 14.23 4.67
C GLN A 235 -5.50 15.74 4.84
N ASN A 236 -6.44 16.36 4.14
CA ASN A 236 -6.67 17.80 4.26
C ASN A 236 -7.09 18.17 5.69
N SER A 237 -8.01 17.39 6.29
CA SER A 237 -8.47 17.65 7.66
C SER A 237 -7.33 17.57 8.68
N PHE A 238 -6.40 16.62 8.54
CA PHE A 238 -5.25 16.46 9.45
C PHE A 238 -4.15 17.49 9.16
N VAL A 239 -3.77 17.70 7.89
CA VAL A 239 -2.74 18.67 7.50
C VAL A 239 -3.16 20.11 7.84
N HIS A 240 -4.43 20.47 7.65
CA HIS A 240 -4.94 21.78 8.07
C HIS A 240 -5.15 21.89 9.58
N ALA A 241 -5.44 20.80 10.29
CA ALA A 241 -5.51 20.82 11.75
C ALA A 241 -4.16 21.16 12.42
N VAL A 242 -3.06 20.77 11.80
CA VAL A 242 -1.70 21.10 12.26
C VAL A 242 -1.30 22.53 11.92
N ASN A 243 -1.73 23.04 10.76
CA ASN A 243 -1.20 24.29 10.20
C ASN A 243 -2.12 25.53 10.37
N GLU A 244 -3.42 25.37 10.64
CA GLU A 244 -4.36 26.50 10.72
C GLU A 244 -5.06 26.64 12.08
N GLU A 245 -5.16 27.87 12.57
CA GLU A 245 -5.87 28.20 13.82
C GLU A 245 -7.37 27.83 13.83
N LYS A 246 -7.97 27.62 12.65
CA LYS A 246 -9.41 27.32 12.50
C LYS A 246 -9.82 25.94 13.01
N PHE A 247 -8.88 25.00 13.13
CA PHE A 247 -9.12 23.66 13.67
C PHE A 247 -8.78 23.54 15.16
N LYS A 248 -8.51 24.67 15.83
CA LYS A 248 -8.27 24.72 17.29
C LYS A 248 -9.50 24.34 18.12
N ASP A 249 -10.71 24.28 17.54
CA ASP A 249 -11.90 23.74 18.22
C ASP A 249 -11.92 22.21 18.16
N PRO A 250 -11.61 21.49 19.27
CA PRO A 250 -11.56 20.04 19.29
C PRO A 250 -12.92 19.38 19.03
N HIS A 251 -14.03 20.10 19.25
CA HIS A 251 -15.38 19.56 19.04
C HIS A 251 -15.69 19.41 17.54
N ILE A 252 -15.41 20.44 16.74
CA ILE A 252 -15.62 20.41 15.28
C ILE A 252 -14.76 19.31 14.65
N TYR A 253 -13.49 19.25 15.03
CA TYR A 253 -12.56 18.22 14.55
C TYR A 253 -13.05 16.81 14.86
N LYS A 254 -13.46 16.56 16.11
CA LYS A 254 -14.00 15.26 16.54
C LYS A 254 -15.25 14.88 15.75
N GLN A 255 -16.17 15.82 15.54
CA GLN A 255 -17.38 15.59 14.75
C GLN A 255 -17.03 15.18 13.31
N ARG A 256 -16.07 15.86 12.67
CA ARG A 256 -15.64 15.51 11.30
C ARG A 256 -15.05 14.11 11.21
N LEU A 257 -14.24 13.70 12.19
CA LEU A 257 -13.72 12.34 12.23
C LEU A 257 -14.83 11.31 12.42
N GLN A 258 -15.84 11.61 13.26
CA GLN A 258 -17.01 10.74 13.42
C GLN A 258 -17.81 10.61 12.13
N GLU A 259 -18.02 11.72 11.40
CA GLU A 259 -18.67 11.70 10.08
C GLU A 259 -17.89 10.81 9.10
N CYS A 260 -16.56 10.91 9.06
CA CYS A 260 -15.73 10.01 8.26
C CYS A 260 -15.92 8.54 8.63
N VAL A 261 -15.92 8.21 9.92
CA VAL A 261 -16.15 6.82 10.38
C VAL A 261 -17.49 6.31 9.90
N ILE A 262 -18.57 7.10 10.05
CA ILE A 262 -19.92 6.72 9.61
C ILE A 262 -19.95 6.44 8.10
N VAL A 263 -19.34 7.31 7.29
CA VAL A 263 -19.31 7.13 5.84
C VAL A 263 -18.48 5.89 5.47
N MET A 264 -17.30 5.71 6.05
CA MET A 264 -16.47 4.52 5.78
C MET A 264 -17.19 3.22 6.16
N GLU A 265 -17.86 3.19 7.32
CA GLU A 265 -18.64 2.03 7.75
C GLU A 265 -19.80 1.72 6.80
N ALA A 266 -20.48 2.74 6.28
CA ALA A 266 -21.52 2.57 5.27
C ALA A 266 -20.98 1.99 3.94
N LEU A 267 -19.81 2.47 3.50
CA LEU A 267 -19.14 1.93 2.31
C LEU A 267 -18.71 0.48 2.52
N PHE A 268 -18.12 0.15 3.67
CA PHE A 268 -17.78 -1.22 4.03
C PHE A 268 -18.99 -2.14 4.13
N LYS A 269 -20.11 -1.64 4.67
CA LYS A 269 -21.36 -2.40 4.72
C LYS A 269 -21.77 -2.84 3.32
N THR A 270 -21.72 -1.93 2.34
CA THR A 270 -22.03 -2.18 0.92
C THR A 270 -21.15 -3.30 0.34
N ILE A 271 -19.85 -3.33 0.66
CA ILE A 271 -18.94 -4.41 0.25
C ILE A 271 -19.38 -5.77 0.84
N THR A 272 -19.88 -5.74 2.08
CA THR A 272 -20.22 -6.96 2.83
C THR A 272 -21.60 -7.57 2.57
N GLU A 273 -22.42 -6.93 1.72
CA GLU A 273 -23.77 -7.42 1.41
C GLU A 273 -23.73 -8.70 0.56
N PRO A 274 -24.54 -9.74 0.88
CA PRO A 274 -24.53 -11.04 0.19
C PRO A 274 -24.63 -10.99 -1.33
N SER A 275 -25.35 -10.00 -1.86
CA SER A 275 -25.57 -9.73 -3.30
C SER A 275 -24.32 -9.23 -4.04
N SER A 276 -23.24 -8.93 -3.34
CA SER A 276 -22.04 -8.37 -3.94
C SER A 276 -21.27 -9.39 -4.80
N LYS A 277 -20.76 -8.95 -5.98
CA LYS A 277 -20.00 -9.78 -6.96
C LYS A 277 -18.83 -10.52 -6.26
N SER A 278 -18.33 -11.61 -6.87
CA SER A 278 -17.32 -12.51 -6.27
C SER A 278 -16.09 -11.80 -5.69
N GLN A 279 -15.56 -10.75 -6.33
CA GLN A 279 -14.42 -9.97 -5.84
C GLN A 279 -14.70 -9.25 -4.50
N LEU A 280 -15.93 -8.75 -4.25
CA LEU A 280 -16.31 -8.12 -2.97
C LEU A 280 -16.40 -9.14 -1.83
N ARG A 281 -16.64 -10.42 -2.16
CA ARG A 281 -16.72 -11.50 -1.18
C ARG A 281 -15.41 -11.70 -0.43
N ASP A 282 -14.28 -11.54 -1.11
CA ASP A 282 -12.95 -11.72 -0.52
C ASP A 282 -12.63 -10.61 0.50
N TYR A 283 -13.03 -9.36 0.21
CA TYR A 283 -12.87 -8.25 1.16
C TYR A 283 -13.75 -8.40 2.40
N ARG A 284 -14.84 -9.18 2.35
CA ARG A 284 -15.61 -9.46 3.56
C ARG A 284 -14.76 -10.15 4.62
N VAL A 285 -13.76 -10.93 4.22
CA VAL A 285 -12.84 -11.57 5.17
C VAL A 285 -11.98 -10.51 5.88
N ILE A 286 -11.58 -9.45 5.18
CA ILE A 286 -10.83 -8.32 5.75
C ILE A 286 -11.73 -7.49 6.68
N ILE A 287 -12.95 -7.18 6.24
CA ILE A 287 -13.89 -6.32 6.97
C ILE A 287 -14.50 -7.03 8.20
N LYS A 288 -14.87 -8.31 8.06
CA LYS A 288 -15.52 -9.11 9.13
C LYS A 288 -14.55 -10.00 9.90
N GLY A 289 -13.29 -10.10 9.47
CA GLY A 289 -12.30 -10.98 10.07
C GLY A 289 -12.07 -10.64 11.53
N LYS A 290 -12.06 -11.66 12.40
CA LYS A 290 -11.84 -11.48 13.85
C LYS A 290 -10.46 -10.91 14.21
N SER A 291 -9.52 -10.82 13.27
CA SER A 291 -8.21 -10.21 13.49
C SER A 291 -7.56 -9.78 12.17
N LEU A 292 -7.67 -8.48 11.85
CA LEU A 292 -6.99 -7.82 10.74
C LEU A 292 -5.48 -8.13 10.74
N HIS A 293 -4.87 -8.17 11.92
CA HIS A 293 -3.45 -8.46 12.14
C HIS A 293 -3.01 -9.77 11.47
N LYS A 294 -3.83 -10.82 11.52
CA LYS A 294 -3.48 -12.12 10.92
C LYS A 294 -3.40 -12.07 9.40
N ILE A 295 -4.32 -11.32 8.77
CA ILE A 295 -4.34 -11.13 7.31
C ILE A 295 -3.12 -10.30 6.91
N VAL A 296 -2.87 -9.23 7.64
CA VAL A 296 -1.76 -8.32 7.38
C VAL A 296 -0.41 -9.02 7.50
N MET A 297 -0.19 -9.82 8.55
CA MET A 297 1.03 -10.62 8.69
C MET A 297 1.23 -11.60 7.54
N SER A 298 0.14 -12.19 7.04
CA SER A 298 0.17 -13.10 5.88
C SER A 298 0.56 -12.34 4.61
N LEU A 299 -0.03 -11.17 4.41
CA LEU A 299 0.24 -10.29 3.27
C LEU A 299 1.68 -9.76 3.29
N MET A 300 2.19 -9.34 4.44
CA MET A 300 3.57 -8.91 4.60
C MET A 300 4.56 -10.01 4.27
N PHE A 301 4.32 -11.23 4.77
CA PHE A 301 5.19 -12.35 4.45
C PHE A 301 5.18 -12.63 2.95
N LYS A 302 4.01 -12.53 2.29
CA LYS A 302 3.91 -12.69 0.84
C LYS A 302 4.67 -11.61 0.08
N ASN A 303 4.47 -10.35 0.45
CA ASN A 303 5.20 -9.21 -0.13
C ASN A 303 6.71 -9.37 0.07
N PHE A 304 7.16 -9.72 1.27
CA PHE A 304 8.56 -9.99 1.58
C PHE A 304 9.13 -11.12 0.73
N GLN A 305 8.41 -12.25 0.64
CA GLN A 305 8.84 -13.42 -0.13
C GLN A 305 9.06 -13.06 -1.61
N GLN A 306 8.17 -12.27 -2.22
CA GLN A 306 8.33 -11.80 -3.60
C GLN A 306 9.61 -10.96 -3.76
N HIS A 307 9.83 -9.98 -2.89
CA HIS A 307 11.00 -9.10 -2.97
C HIS A 307 12.32 -9.84 -2.69
N TYR A 308 12.29 -10.77 -1.72
CA TYR A 308 13.44 -11.61 -1.40
C TYR A 308 13.88 -12.42 -2.62
N HIS A 309 12.93 -13.06 -3.30
CA HIS A 309 13.20 -13.87 -4.48
C HIS A 309 13.70 -13.06 -5.69
N LEU A 310 13.18 -11.85 -5.89
CA LEU A 310 13.66 -10.95 -6.93
C LEU A 310 15.12 -10.52 -6.70
N LYS A 311 15.48 -10.24 -5.45
CA LYS A 311 16.83 -9.77 -5.09
C LYS A 311 17.88 -10.88 -5.17
N HIS A 312 17.50 -12.13 -4.91
CA HIS A 312 18.40 -13.27 -4.86
C HIS A 312 18.35 -14.11 -6.14
N LYS A 313 18.21 -13.46 -7.31
CA LYS A 313 18.15 -14.07 -8.67
C LYS A 313 19.00 -15.34 -8.72
N ASN A 314 18.36 -16.49 -8.94
CA ASN A 314 18.88 -17.88 -8.88
C ASN A 314 18.56 -18.65 -7.60
N ILE A 315 17.28 -18.95 -7.38
CA ILE A 315 16.93 -20.14 -6.61
C ILE A 315 16.41 -21.18 -7.60
N ASP A 316 17.33 -22.03 -8.05
CA ASP A 316 17.02 -23.22 -8.81
C ASP A 316 16.15 -24.12 -7.92
N LEU A 317 14.89 -24.31 -8.32
CA LEU A 317 13.82 -24.98 -7.57
C LEU A 317 14.01 -26.51 -7.56
N ASP A 318 15.22 -26.97 -7.24
CA ASP A 318 15.47 -28.37 -7.04
C ASP A 318 14.86 -28.77 -5.69
N LYS A 319 13.92 -29.74 -5.68
CA LYS A 319 13.16 -30.15 -4.48
C LYS A 319 14.06 -30.50 -3.27
N LYS A 320 15.34 -30.82 -3.51
CA LYS A 320 16.34 -31.09 -2.47
C LYS A 320 16.71 -29.86 -1.62
N ASN A 321 16.62 -28.64 -2.17
CA ASN A 321 17.00 -27.40 -1.47
C ASN A 321 15.82 -26.63 -0.86
N ALA A 322 14.57 -27.00 -1.17
CA ALA A 322 13.37 -26.27 -0.75
C ALA A 322 13.24 -26.10 0.79
N LYS A 323 13.68 -27.08 1.59
CA LYS A 323 13.66 -26.94 3.06
C LYS A 323 14.69 -25.93 3.56
N LYS A 324 15.89 -25.93 2.97
CA LYS A 324 16.97 -25.02 3.34
C LYS A 324 16.61 -23.59 2.96
N GLU A 325 16.12 -23.40 1.74
CA GLU A 325 15.61 -22.12 1.24
C GLU A 325 14.50 -21.58 2.13
N ALA A 326 13.52 -22.42 2.49
CA ALA A 326 12.44 -21.97 3.34
C ALA A 326 12.98 -21.54 4.72
N VAL A 327 13.94 -22.24 5.32
CA VAL A 327 14.57 -21.80 6.58
C VAL A 327 15.27 -20.45 6.42
N GLU A 328 15.97 -20.22 5.31
CA GLU A 328 16.64 -18.95 5.00
C GLU A 328 15.63 -17.81 4.83
N VAL A 329 14.55 -18.02 4.07
CA VAL A 329 13.47 -17.04 3.87
C VAL A 329 12.79 -16.68 5.20
N TYR A 330 12.46 -17.67 6.03
CA TYR A 330 11.85 -17.42 7.33
C TYR A 330 12.80 -16.71 8.29
N SER A 331 14.09 -17.07 8.29
CA SER A 331 15.06 -16.34 9.12
C SER A 331 15.21 -14.89 8.68
N ALA A 332 15.34 -14.65 7.37
CA ALA A 332 15.42 -13.30 6.82
C ALA A 332 14.14 -12.50 7.09
N PHE A 333 12.98 -13.15 7.07
CA PHE A 333 11.71 -12.51 7.42
C PHE A 333 11.64 -12.13 8.91
N ILE A 334 12.12 -12.99 9.80
CA ILE A 334 12.21 -12.69 11.23
C ILE A 334 13.12 -11.46 11.45
N ASP A 335 14.28 -11.44 10.80
CA ASP A 335 15.22 -10.32 10.92
C ASP A 335 14.61 -9.02 10.36
N PHE A 336 13.85 -9.11 9.26
CA PHE A 336 13.06 -8.01 8.73
C PHE A 336 12.00 -7.49 9.71
N LEU A 337 11.26 -8.38 10.39
CA LEU A 337 10.30 -7.98 11.42
C LEU A 337 10.98 -7.31 12.61
N VAL A 338 12.10 -7.88 13.08
CA VAL A 338 12.89 -7.33 14.20
C VAL A 338 13.30 -5.90 13.88
N GLN A 339 13.99 -5.70 12.76
CA GLN A 339 14.46 -4.38 12.33
C GLN A 339 13.31 -3.38 12.15
N GLY A 340 12.21 -3.84 11.56
CA GLY A 340 11.04 -3.00 11.33
C GLY A 340 10.37 -2.52 12.61
N PHE A 341 10.22 -3.38 13.62
CA PHE A 341 9.66 -2.98 14.92
C PHE A 341 10.65 -2.13 15.74
N GLU A 342 11.94 -2.45 15.71
CA GLU A 342 12.97 -1.69 16.41
C GLU A 342 13.11 -0.25 15.88
N LYS A 343 12.85 -0.01 14.58
CA LYS A 343 12.77 1.34 14.00
C LYS A 343 11.75 2.24 14.72
N TYR A 344 10.70 1.65 15.31
CA TYR A 344 9.65 2.35 16.07
C TYR A 344 9.82 2.19 17.58
N ASN A 345 11.03 1.89 18.06
CA ASN A 345 11.35 1.70 19.48
C ASN A 345 10.56 0.56 20.16
N ILE A 346 9.97 -0.35 19.39
CA ILE A 346 9.37 -1.57 19.93
C ILE A 346 10.50 -2.58 20.10
N LYS A 347 10.80 -2.95 21.35
CA LYS A 347 11.80 -3.96 21.67
C LYS A 347 11.29 -5.34 21.25
N VAL A 348 12.17 -6.11 20.62
CA VAL A 348 11.82 -7.43 20.10
C VAL A 348 12.64 -8.49 20.83
N LYS A 349 11.97 -9.47 21.44
CA LYS A 349 12.61 -10.70 21.92
C LYS A 349 12.28 -11.84 20.96
N CYS A 350 13.30 -12.38 20.30
CA CYS A 350 13.14 -13.53 19.41
C CYS A 350 13.60 -14.81 20.13
N GLU A 351 12.78 -15.85 20.06
CA GLU A 351 13.12 -17.19 20.51
C GLU A 351 12.96 -18.15 19.33
N LYS A 352 14.06 -18.82 18.94
CA LYS A 352 14.09 -19.79 17.84
C LYS A 352 14.44 -21.17 18.40
N ASN A 353 13.69 -22.19 17.99
CA ASN A 353 13.99 -23.59 18.30
C ASN A 353 14.17 -24.35 16.97
N ASN A 354 15.30 -25.03 16.81
CA ASN A 354 15.74 -25.56 15.51
C ASN A 354 15.03 -26.87 15.09
N LYS A 355 13.89 -27.22 15.71
CA LYS A 355 13.16 -28.47 15.43
C LYS A 355 12.30 -28.38 14.17
N HIS A 356 11.58 -27.27 14.00
CA HIS A 356 10.75 -27.02 12.82
C HIS A 356 11.00 -25.62 12.25
N ILE A 357 10.69 -25.45 10.96
CA ILE A 357 10.86 -24.18 10.25
C ILE A 357 10.05 -23.02 10.87
N ASP A 358 8.93 -23.35 11.49
CA ASP A 358 7.98 -22.42 12.10
C ASP A 358 8.01 -22.44 13.63
N ASP A 359 9.00 -23.12 14.23
CA ASP A 359 9.22 -23.21 15.67
C ASP A 359 10.03 -22.01 16.17
N TRP A 360 9.42 -20.84 16.02
CA TRP A 360 9.94 -19.57 16.50
C TRP A 360 8.80 -18.69 17.02
N ARG A 361 9.15 -17.80 17.95
CA ARG A 361 8.26 -16.75 18.45
C ARG A 361 8.98 -15.42 18.62
N ILE A 362 8.26 -14.35 18.33
CA ILE A 362 8.66 -12.97 18.49
C ILE A 362 7.73 -12.36 19.53
N ILE A 363 8.31 -11.84 20.61
CA ILE A 363 7.57 -11.14 21.67
C ILE A 363 7.89 -9.65 21.54
N LEU A 364 6.84 -8.85 21.35
CA LEU A 364 6.94 -7.40 21.19
C LEU A 364 6.76 -6.72 22.54
N LYS A 365 7.66 -5.78 22.86
CA LYS A 365 7.62 -5.01 24.11
C LYS A 365 7.80 -3.52 23.86
N LEU A 366 6.98 -2.70 24.49
CA LEU A 366 7.16 -1.24 24.55
C LEU A 366 7.09 -0.82 26.01
N ASP A 367 8.13 -0.12 26.49
CA ASP A 367 8.27 0.29 27.90
C ASP A 367 8.04 -0.83 28.93
N ASN A 368 8.60 -2.00 28.64
CA ASN A 368 8.50 -3.24 29.43
C ASN A 368 7.09 -3.86 29.48
N ILE A 369 6.12 -3.32 28.75
CA ILE A 369 4.79 -3.91 28.57
C ILE A 369 4.86 -4.89 27.38
N GLU A 370 4.46 -6.14 27.59
CA GLU A 370 4.27 -7.10 26.51
C GLU A 370 3.02 -6.73 25.69
N LEU A 371 3.23 -6.49 24.40
CA LEU A 371 2.20 -5.99 23.50
C LEU A 371 1.45 -7.14 22.83
N ASP A 372 2.20 -8.01 22.16
CA ASP A 372 1.71 -9.11 21.34
C ASP A 372 2.82 -10.17 21.14
N GLU A 373 2.40 -11.37 20.77
CA GLU A 373 3.27 -12.50 20.44
C GLU A 373 2.96 -12.99 19.02
N ILE A 374 3.99 -13.01 18.17
CA ILE A 374 3.92 -13.54 16.81
C ILE A 374 4.65 -14.87 16.76
N THR A 375 3.96 -15.94 16.37
CA THR A 375 4.58 -17.27 16.24
C THR A 375 4.63 -17.74 14.79
N GLY A 376 5.65 -18.52 14.44
CA GLY A 376 5.79 -19.09 13.10
C GLY A 376 4.62 -19.99 12.73
N ASN A 377 4.14 -20.81 13.66
CA ASN A 377 2.98 -21.68 13.42
C ASN A 377 1.71 -20.87 13.10
N GLN A 378 1.46 -19.76 13.80
CA GLN A 378 0.35 -18.87 13.47
C GLN A 378 0.50 -18.28 12.08
N LEU A 379 1.70 -17.81 11.72
CA LEU A 379 1.97 -17.27 10.38
C LEU A 379 1.67 -18.32 9.30
N ARG A 380 2.15 -19.55 9.47
CA ARG A 380 1.91 -20.66 8.53
C ARG A 380 0.42 -20.98 8.37
N VAL A 381 -0.30 -21.11 9.48
CA VAL A 381 -1.75 -21.38 9.48
C VAL A 381 -2.52 -20.23 8.82
N ASN A 382 -2.17 -18.98 9.14
CA ASN A 382 -2.80 -17.80 8.56
C ASN A 382 -2.55 -17.71 7.05
N LEU A 383 -1.33 -17.96 6.58
CA LEU A 383 -0.98 -17.99 5.17
C LEU A 383 -1.82 -19.03 4.40
N ARG A 384 -2.04 -20.21 4.99
CA ARG A 384 -2.91 -21.24 4.39
C ARG A 384 -4.36 -20.77 4.30
N ASN A 385 -4.89 -20.21 5.39
CA ASN A 385 -6.28 -19.76 5.47
C ASN A 385 -6.58 -18.56 4.57
N HIS A 386 -5.61 -17.65 4.41
CA HIS A 386 -5.76 -16.42 3.63
C HIS A 386 -5.23 -16.54 2.20
N SER A 387 -4.73 -17.71 1.79
CA SER A 387 -4.15 -17.93 0.46
C SER A 387 -5.05 -17.49 -0.70
N LYS A 388 -6.38 -17.57 -0.53
CA LYS A 388 -7.37 -17.10 -1.53
C LYS A 388 -7.42 -15.58 -1.68
N LEU A 389 -7.03 -14.82 -0.64
CA LEU A 389 -6.95 -13.35 -0.72
C LEU A 389 -5.79 -12.87 -1.60
N PHE A 390 -4.87 -13.76 -1.96
CA PHE A 390 -3.66 -13.43 -2.72
C PHE A 390 -3.65 -14.07 -4.11
N LYS A 391 -4.78 -14.62 -4.57
CA LYS A 391 -4.92 -15.24 -5.89
C LYS A 391 -6.26 -14.86 -6.51
N PHE A 392 -6.30 -14.70 -7.82
CA PHE A 392 -7.59 -14.66 -8.51
C PHE A 392 -8.26 -16.05 -8.45
N PRO A 393 -9.61 -16.10 -8.34
CA PRO A 393 -10.33 -17.34 -8.60
C PRO A 393 -10.05 -17.72 -10.06
N GLN A 394 -9.26 -18.78 -10.26
CA GLN A 394 -8.77 -19.25 -11.56
C GLN A 394 -9.68 -18.86 -12.73
N SER A 395 -9.29 -17.83 -13.49
CA SER A 395 -9.81 -17.65 -14.83
C SER A 395 -9.37 -18.87 -15.65
N GLN A 396 -10.30 -19.48 -16.36
CA GLN A 396 -10.09 -20.74 -17.06
C GLN A 396 -9.11 -20.67 -18.24
N ASN A 397 -8.40 -19.56 -18.47
CA ASN A 397 -7.42 -19.46 -19.55
C ASN A 397 -6.20 -18.69 -19.08
N MET A 398 -5.21 -19.43 -18.57
CA MET A 398 -3.79 -19.31 -18.93
C MET A 398 -3.04 -20.44 -18.21
N SER A 399 -2.83 -21.52 -18.93
CA SER A 399 -1.92 -22.59 -18.54
C SER A 399 -0.49 -22.06 -18.50
N LYS A 400 0.15 -22.08 -17.33
CA LYS A 400 1.50 -22.63 -17.13
C LYS A 400 1.71 -22.90 -15.65
N ASN A 401 2.11 -24.14 -15.36
CA ASN A 401 2.16 -24.74 -14.04
C ASN A 401 3.00 -23.92 -13.05
N TYR A 402 2.35 -23.36 -12.03
CA TYR A 402 3.02 -22.91 -10.81
C TYR A 402 2.38 -23.59 -9.60
N VAL A 403 3.03 -24.65 -9.12
CA VAL A 403 2.68 -25.31 -7.86
C VAL A 403 3.31 -24.48 -6.75
N VAL A 404 2.50 -23.73 -6.00
CA VAL A 404 2.92 -23.24 -4.67
C VAL A 404 3.24 -24.48 -3.84
N PRO A 405 4.47 -24.65 -3.31
CA PRO A 405 4.75 -25.75 -2.41
C PRO A 405 3.97 -25.53 -1.11
N VAL A 406 2.75 -26.08 -1.06
CA VAL A 406 2.10 -26.38 0.20
C VAL A 406 2.84 -27.59 0.75
N ILE A 407 3.85 -27.35 1.57
CA ILE A 407 4.47 -28.39 2.38
C ILE A 407 3.44 -28.75 3.45
N GLY A 408 2.51 -29.62 3.08
CA GLY A 408 1.55 -30.27 3.95
C GLY A 408 2.16 -31.51 4.59
N ASP A 409 1.78 -31.72 5.85
CA ASP A 409 2.25 -32.75 6.75
C ASP A 409 2.29 -34.15 6.13
N LYS A 410 3.42 -34.83 6.30
CA LYS A 410 3.42 -36.29 6.40
C LYS A 410 2.86 -36.64 7.78
N GLY A 411 1.58 -36.97 7.85
CA GLY A 411 0.97 -37.27 9.15
C GLY A 411 -0.52 -37.62 9.11
N SER A 412 -0.92 -38.57 8.28
CA SER A 412 -2.12 -39.37 8.56
C SER A 412 -2.01 -40.70 7.83
N ALA A 413 -1.49 -41.69 8.55
CA ALA A 413 -1.83 -43.09 8.31
C ALA A 413 -3.17 -43.33 9.02
N VAL A 414 -4.25 -43.51 8.25
CA VAL A 414 -5.16 -44.68 8.25
C VAL A 414 -5.78 -44.72 6.86
#